data_AF-A0A967VW89-F1
#
_entry.id   AF-A0A967VW89-F1
#
_cell.length_a   1.000
_cell.length_b   1.000
_cell.length_c   1.000
_cell.angle_alpha   90.00
_cell.angle_beta   90.00
_cell.angle_gamma   90.00
#
_symmetry.space_group_name_H-M   'P 1'
#
loop_
_entity.id
_entity.type
_entity.pdbx_description
1 polymer ?
#
loop_
_entity_poly.entity_id
_entity_poly.type
_entity_poly.pdbx_seq_one_letter_code
_entity_poly.pdbx_strand_id
1 'polypeptide(L)'
;AAVFGRGSQSGVPLQDLGADTADSWRLVTPAQLSLVSIVPDSMSNGQNVSFAAQVHDSGQANVKFVGDSTYLDFGAGQILSTQGGTILGNTTKTLN
;
A
#
# COMPACT_ATOMS: atom_id res chain seq x y z
N ALA A 1 23.73 -13.41 -16.32
CA ALA A 1 25.05 -14.02 -16.54
C ALA A 1 25.15 -14.34 -18.03
N ALA A 2 26.06 -13.69 -18.75
CA ALA A 2 26.29 -13.94 -20.17
C ALA A 2 26.64 -15.41 -20.44
N VAL A 3 25.93 -16.01 -21.39
CA VAL A 3 26.22 -17.37 -21.90
C VAL A 3 27.07 -17.22 -23.15
N PHE A 4 28.24 -17.85 -23.15
CA PHE A 4 29.17 -17.85 -24.27
C PHE A 4 29.27 -19.25 -24.87
N GLY A 5 29.23 -19.32 -26.20
CA GLY A 5 29.45 -20.55 -26.96
C GLY A 5 30.32 -20.30 -28.20
N ARG A 6 30.69 -21.37 -28.91
CA ARG A 6 31.29 -21.28 -30.24
C ARG A 6 30.48 -22.13 -31.20
N GLY A 7 30.26 -21.65 -32.42
CA GLY A 7 29.64 -22.46 -33.48
C GLY A 7 30.53 -23.65 -33.85
N SER A 8 29.99 -24.86 -33.89
CA SER A 8 30.81 -26.08 -34.04
C SER A 8 31.44 -26.25 -35.44
N GLN A 9 30.98 -25.51 -36.46
CA GLN A 9 31.60 -25.49 -37.80
C GLN A 9 32.47 -24.25 -38.09
N SER A 10 32.26 -23.12 -37.43
CA SER A 10 32.91 -21.84 -37.78
C SER A 10 33.85 -21.30 -36.71
N GLY A 11 33.79 -21.81 -35.47
CA GLY A 11 34.60 -21.31 -34.36
C GLY A 11 34.28 -19.89 -33.89
N VAL A 12 33.28 -19.24 -34.53
CA VAL A 12 32.83 -17.89 -34.22
C VAL A 12 32.20 -17.86 -32.82
N PRO A 13 32.59 -16.90 -31.97
CA PRO A 13 31.96 -16.74 -30.66
C PRO A 13 30.49 -16.34 -30.83
N LEU A 14 29.62 -17.11 -30.19
CA LEU A 14 28.21 -16.78 -30.00
C LEU A 14 28.07 -16.22 -28.59
N GLN A 15 27.49 -15.03 -28.49
CA GLN A 15 27.20 -14.37 -27.23
C GLN A 15 25.70 -14.16 -27.13
N ASP A 16 25.09 -14.67 -26.06
CA ASP A 16 23.73 -14.32 -25.67
C ASP A 16 23.76 -13.11 -24.74
N LEU A 17 23.47 -11.93 -25.29
CA LEU A 17 23.37 -10.67 -24.54
C LEU A 17 22.04 -10.54 -23.78
N GLY A 18 21.06 -11.40 -24.04
CA GLY A 18 19.74 -11.36 -23.40
C GLY A 18 19.76 -11.82 -21.94
N ALA A 19 20.79 -12.56 -21.54
CA ALA A 19 20.94 -13.12 -20.19
C ALA A 19 21.62 -12.17 -19.17
N ASP A 20 21.96 -10.94 -19.55
CA ASP A 20 22.75 -10.02 -18.71
C ASP A 20 21.93 -9.08 -17.80
N THR A 21 20.63 -8.96 -18.02
CA THR A 21 19.78 -8.16 -17.13
C THR A 21 19.29 -9.04 -15.97
N ALA A 22 19.88 -8.86 -14.78
CA ALA A 22 19.33 -9.47 -13.58
C ALA A 22 18.00 -8.81 -13.20
N ASP A 23 16.97 -9.62 -12.97
CA ASP A 23 15.74 -9.13 -12.34
C ASP A 23 16.03 -8.61 -10.93
N SER A 24 15.26 -7.62 -10.50
CA SER A 24 15.31 -7.11 -9.13
C SER A 24 13.99 -7.38 -8.42
N TRP A 25 14.09 -7.85 -7.19
CA TRP A 25 12.96 -8.00 -6.27
C TRP A 25 13.09 -6.95 -5.19
N ARG A 26 12.01 -6.18 -4.98
CA ARG A 26 11.91 -5.25 -3.86
C ARG A 26 11.20 -5.94 -2.71
N LEU A 27 11.93 -6.22 -1.64
CA LEU A 27 11.33 -6.62 -0.37
C LEU A 27 10.66 -5.40 0.27
N VAL A 28 9.41 -5.55 0.70
CA VAL A 28 8.64 -4.53 1.42
C VAL A 28 8.16 -5.06 2.75
N THR A 29 8.23 -4.25 3.80
CA THR A 29 7.62 -4.59 5.09
C THR A 29 6.09 -4.55 4.98
N PRO A 30 5.36 -5.46 5.65
CA PRO A 30 3.90 -5.44 5.70
C PRO A 30 3.37 -4.11 6.23
N ALA A 31 2.17 -3.72 5.77
CA ALA A 31 1.48 -2.54 6.29
C ALA A 31 1.19 -2.71 7.79
N GLN A 32 1.36 -1.63 8.54
CA GLN A 32 1.09 -1.59 9.97
C GLN A 32 0.40 -0.28 10.31
N LEU A 33 -0.93 -0.37 10.48
CA LEU A 33 -1.78 0.79 10.69
C LEU A 33 -1.87 1.17 12.16
N SER A 34 -1.85 2.48 12.41
CA SER A 34 -2.15 3.09 13.70
C SER A 34 -3.07 4.28 13.51
N LEU A 35 -4.03 4.43 14.42
CA LEU A 35 -4.88 5.62 14.49
C LEU A 35 -4.09 6.76 15.15
N VAL A 36 -3.97 7.88 14.46
CA VAL A 36 -3.26 9.08 14.94
C VAL A 36 -4.22 10.02 15.66
N SER A 37 -5.36 10.32 15.05
CA SER A 37 -6.36 11.22 15.62
C SER A 37 -7.73 10.99 15.01
N ILE A 38 -8.77 11.41 15.74
CA ILE A 38 -10.16 11.49 15.29
C ILE A 38 -10.72 12.83 15.70
N VAL A 39 -11.48 13.45 14.81
CA VAL A 39 -12.19 14.71 15.08
C VAL A 39 -13.64 14.57 14.59
N PRO A 40 -14.65 15.04 15.36
CA PRO A 40 -14.52 15.58 16.71
C PRO A 40 -14.15 14.50 17.75
N ASP A 41 -13.48 14.91 18.83
CA ASP A 41 -13.09 14.01 19.94
C ASP A 41 -14.22 13.79 20.95
N SER A 42 -15.25 14.62 20.87
CA SER A 42 -16.41 14.63 21.75
C SER A 42 -17.63 15.16 21.00
N MET A 43 -18.80 14.63 21.36
CA MET A 43 -20.08 15.03 20.77
C MET A 43 -21.20 14.83 21.78
N SER A 44 -22.28 15.59 21.62
CA SER A 44 -23.50 15.36 22.40
C SER A 44 -24.29 14.21 21.80
N ASN A 45 -24.99 13.47 22.66
CA ASN A 45 -25.87 12.39 22.22
C ASN A 45 -26.94 12.92 21.24
N GLY A 46 -27.19 12.18 20.17
CA GLY A 46 -28.15 12.53 19.12
C GLY A 46 -27.64 13.51 18.06
N GLN A 47 -26.39 13.96 18.12
CA GLN A 47 -25.80 14.77 17.05
C GLN A 47 -25.38 13.88 15.87
N ASN A 48 -25.64 14.35 14.66
CA ASN A 48 -25.11 13.75 13.44
C ASN A 48 -23.92 14.60 12.97
N VAL A 49 -22.71 14.09 13.14
CA VAL A 49 -21.45 14.75 12.77
C VAL A 49 -20.62 13.82 11.91
N SER A 50 -19.94 14.39 10.92
CA SER A 50 -18.96 13.67 10.12
C SER A 50 -17.66 13.56 10.90
N PHE A 51 -17.09 12.36 10.96
CA PHE A 51 -15.75 12.16 11.52
C PHE A 51 -14.68 12.36 10.46
N ALA A 52 -13.53 12.82 10.90
CA ALA A 52 -12.28 12.73 10.17
C ALA A 52 -11.27 11.95 11.03
N ALA A 53 -10.67 10.90 10.47
CA ALA A 53 -9.66 10.10 11.15
C ALA A 53 -8.32 10.19 10.43
N GLN A 54 -7.24 10.45 11.14
CA GLN A 54 -5.89 10.32 10.60
C GLN A 54 -5.35 8.92 10.92
N VAL A 55 -4.92 8.22 9.89
CA VAL A 55 -4.33 6.87 10.00
C VAL A 55 -2.93 6.89 9.44
N HIS A 56 -1.97 6.35 10.21
CA HIS A 56 -0.58 6.22 9.82
C HIS A 56 -0.24 4.76 9.51
N ASP A 57 0.43 4.53 8.38
CA ASP A 57 1.02 3.24 8.02
C ASP A 57 2.54 3.29 8.22
N SER A 58 3.05 2.51 9.18
CA SER A 58 4.50 2.40 9.44
C SER A 58 5.17 1.29 8.61
N GLY A 59 4.42 0.59 7.77
CA GLY A 59 4.90 -0.41 6.83
C GLY A 59 5.19 0.17 5.44
N GLN A 60 5.87 -0.60 4.59
CA GLN A 60 6.18 -0.19 3.21
C GLN A 60 5.15 -0.64 2.17
N ALA A 61 4.28 -1.60 2.52
CA ALA A 61 3.17 -2.02 1.67
C ALA A 61 2.04 -0.98 1.73
N ASN A 62 1.33 -0.78 0.62
CA ASN A 62 0.18 0.13 0.59
C ASN A 62 -1.07 -0.57 1.13
N VAL A 63 -1.94 0.17 1.80
CA VAL A 63 -3.28 -0.29 2.19
C VAL A 63 -4.32 0.31 1.27
N LYS A 64 -5.13 -0.54 0.64
CA LYS A 64 -6.28 -0.13 -0.15
C LYS A 64 -7.57 -0.41 0.60
N PHE A 65 -8.37 0.62 0.82
CA PHE A 65 -9.72 0.50 1.30
C PHE A 65 -10.69 0.26 0.15
N VAL A 66 -11.63 -0.65 0.38
CA VAL A 66 -12.72 -0.95 -0.56
C VAL A 66 -13.94 -0.17 -0.08
N GLY A 67 -14.38 0.81 -0.88
CA GLY A 67 -15.30 1.87 -0.43
C GLY A 67 -16.61 1.38 0.17
N ASP A 68 -17.15 0.28 -0.35
CA ASP A 68 -18.45 -0.24 0.09
C ASP A 68 -18.34 -1.27 1.24
N SER A 69 -17.13 -1.63 1.66
CA SER A 69 -16.92 -2.68 2.67
C SER A 69 -15.94 -2.32 3.78
N THR A 70 -15.27 -1.17 3.70
CA THR A 70 -14.34 -0.71 4.74
C THR A 70 -14.88 0.51 5.48
N TYR A 71 -15.15 0.32 6.77
CA TYR A 71 -15.64 1.36 7.66
C TYR A 71 -15.00 1.31 9.04
N LEU A 72 -14.98 2.45 9.73
CA LEU A 72 -14.75 2.53 11.17
C LEU A 72 -16.10 2.79 11.85
N ASP A 73 -16.43 1.98 12.86
CA ASP A 73 -17.63 2.11 13.68
C ASP A 73 -17.25 2.54 15.10
N PHE A 74 -17.81 3.65 15.55
CA PHE A 74 -17.59 4.21 16.88
C PHE A 74 -18.69 3.84 17.89
N GLY A 75 -19.57 2.89 17.56
CA GLY A 75 -20.59 2.32 18.46
C GLY A 75 -21.78 3.25 18.75
N ALA A 76 -21.67 4.55 18.45
CA ALA A 76 -22.73 5.54 18.61
C ALA A 76 -23.59 5.74 17.34
N GLY A 77 -23.49 4.83 16.36
CA GLY A 77 -24.24 4.89 15.10
C GLY A 77 -23.60 5.75 14.01
N GLN A 78 -22.35 6.17 14.21
CA GLN A 78 -21.59 6.94 13.22
C GLN A 78 -20.52 6.06 12.58
N ILE A 79 -20.58 6.01 11.24
CA ILE A 79 -19.75 5.18 10.38
C ILE A 79 -18.91 6.11 9.51
N LEU A 80 -17.59 6.02 9.65
CA LEU A 80 -16.68 6.66 8.71
C LEU A 80 -16.45 5.70 7.53
N SER A 81 -17.07 5.97 6.38
CA SER A 81 -16.79 5.25 5.14
C SER A 81 -15.58 5.88 4.48
N THR A 82 -14.59 5.07 4.18
CA THR A 82 -13.34 5.56 3.55
C THR A 82 -13.48 5.90 2.06
N GLN A 83 -14.69 5.84 1.49
CA GLN A 83 -15.04 6.13 0.07
C GLN A 83 -14.06 5.51 -0.95
N GLY A 84 -13.40 4.41 -0.59
CA GLY A 84 -12.29 3.88 -1.35
C GLY A 84 -11.06 4.80 -1.28
N GLY A 85 -9.89 4.21 -1.09
CA GLY A 85 -8.67 5.02 -1.02
C GLY A 85 -7.46 4.21 -0.66
N THR A 86 -6.29 4.75 -0.97
CA THR A 86 -5.02 4.11 -0.62
C THR A 86 -4.29 4.93 0.43
N ILE A 87 -3.81 4.29 1.50
CA ILE A 87 -2.72 4.80 2.34
C ILE A 87 -1.44 4.24 1.73
N LEU A 88 -0.51 5.13 1.36
CA LEU A 88 0.79 4.70 0.86
C LEU A 88 1.65 4.26 2.05
N GLY A 89 2.50 3.26 1.84
CA GLY A 89 3.42 2.81 2.89
C GLY A 89 4.27 3.97 3.42
N ASN A 90 4.53 3.99 4.73
CA ASN A 90 5.26 5.03 5.46
C ASN A 90 4.62 6.42 5.38
N THR A 91 3.28 6.50 5.23
CA THR A 91 2.56 7.79 5.16
C THR A 91 1.42 7.86 6.16
N THR A 92 0.92 9.07 6.37
CA THR A 92 -0.32 9.34 7.12
C THR A 92 -1.38 9.87 6.17
N LYS A 93 -2.61 9.38 6.30
CA LYS A 93 -3.75 9.81 5.50
C LYS A 93 -4.95 10.16 6.36
N THR A 94 -5.62 11.25 6.00
CA THR A 94 -6.94 11.60 6.54
C THR A 94 -8.02 10.84 5.79
N LEU A 95 -8.91 10.20 6.54
CA LEU A 95 -10.11 9.50 6.10
C LEU A 95 -11.31 10.35 6.55
N ASN A 96 -12.24 10.63 5.64
CA ASN A 96 -13.43 11.46 5.84
C ASN A 96 -14.66 10.73 5.31
#